data_AF-A0A1I1S4E0-F1
#
_entry.id   AF-A0A1I1S4E0-F1
#
_cell.length_a   1.000
_cell.length_b   1.000
_cell.length_c   1.000
_cell.angle_alpha   90.00
_cell.angle_beta   90.00
_cell.angle_gamma   90.00
#
_symmetry.space_group_name_H-M   'P 1'
#
loop_
_entity.id
_entity.type
_entity.pdbx_description
1 polymer ?
#
loop_
_entity_poly.entity_id
_entity_poly.type
_entity_poly.pdbx_seq_one_letter_code
_entity_poly.pdbx_strand_id
1 'polypeptide(L)'
;MGNFFHTVHFKIKDKEKFVKGINAYMKKKGFVPCDDDEAVKTYIIAFSDDQGWATLADSESSDDTRALFSEAKAISKSMKLPCITEEVTDSDIAILELFDKTGERADKIVVGDGEIYGMEKNEIKPECWKPLLNNKADTQKLIELIGESDGLAEERLSKISSLLGVDMLADSDELGTRNDESIIKLNFKKAEEKKPTLNTLFTQIYGEALEPLGFKKPKVRMPLYVRVINDEIIHIVGIHDMKSHLVPFGAIATVYREDLCIDRTFRQNEIWYKRLKEFYLNWHISDKPFDEAGFYYTDIIDFMPLSDAVKDSLNATMTWILPVLDNVKTLKDVADYEESAFKDYISVISLPINESLAAPFTDTVIRYILDDPLADLEQRYLTALKRREEAYKKSNLSQEDIMERLEKFNKKYNEYCQRLQTFLEDEEIHKQTMEELERRKEHNLELLRKYKII
;
A
#
# COMPACT_ATOMS: atom_id res chain seq x y z
N MET A 1 42.84 18.96 30.76
CA MET A 1 41.39 18.82 30.50
C MET A 1 41.28 17.69 29.52
N GLY A 2 40.54 16.62 29.85
CA GLY A 2 40.35 15.50 28.94
C GLY A 2 39.54 15.95 27.73
N ASN A 3 39.85 15.40 26.57
CA ASN A 3 39.04 15.56 25.37
C ASN A 3 37.96 14.48 25.40
N PHE A 4 36.70 14.87 25.21
CA PHE A 4 35.57 13.95 25.13
C PHE A 4 35.04 14.03 23.70
N PHE A 5 35.03 12.90 23.00
CA PHE A 5 34.49 12.84 21.64
C PHE A 5 33.77 11.52 21.42
N HIS A 6 32.85 11.56 20.44
CA HIS A 6 31.96 10.46 20.10
C HIS A 6 31.96 10.25 18.59
N THR A 7 32.45 9.09 18.18
CA THR A 7 32.60 8.73 16.78
C THR A 7 31.98 7.38 16.50
N VAL A 8 31.59 7.17 15.25
CA VAL A 8 31.05 5.90 14.79
C VAL A 8 31.81 5.44 13.56
N HIS A 9 32.36 4.24 13.62
CA HIS A 9 33.17 3.66 12.57
C HIS A 9 32.43 2.51 11.90
N PHE A 10 32.09 2.66 10.62
CA PHE A 10 31.45 1.62 9.82
C PHE A 10 32.48 0.86 9.01
N LYS A 11 32.47 -0.47 9.07
CA LYS A 11 33.25 -1.29 8.11
C LYS A 11 32.52 -1.31 6.78
N ILE A 12 33.12 -0.70 5.77
CA ILE A 12 32.54 -0.56 4.44
C ILE A 12 33.30 -1.39 3.40
N LYS A 13 32.71 -1.52 2.22
CA LYS A 13 33.36 -2.14 1.05
C LYS A 13 33.43 -1.20 -0.16
N ASP A 14 32.69 -0.09 -0.09
CA ASP A 14 32.36 0.75 -1.24
C ASP A 14 31.87 2.11 -0.71
N LYS A 15 32.70 3.14 -0.90
CA LYS A 15 32.46 4.53 -0.47
C LYS A 15 31.18 5.09 -1.07
N GLU A 16 30.94 4.89 -2.36
CA GLU A 16 29.75 5.42 -3.02
C GLU A 16 28.47 4.79 -2.49
N LYS A 17 28.46 3.46 -2.30
CA LYS A 17 27.31 2.77 -1.71
C LYS A 17 27.04 3.22 -0.28
N PHE A 18 28.10 3.50 0.48
CA PHE A 18 27.95 4.01 1.83
C PHE A 18 27.25 5.38 1.83
N VAL A 19 27.76 6.34 1.06
CA VAL A 19 27.18 7.70 0.93
C VAL A 19 25.74 7.65 0.40
N LYS A 20 25.47 6.85 -0.65
CA LYS A 20 24.12 6.65 -1.18
C LYS A 20 23.18 6.04 -0.12
N GLY A 21 23.69 5.16 0.73
CA GLY A 21 22.96 4.56 1.84
C GLY A 21 22.57 5.57 2.92
N ILE A 22 23.50 6.45 3.33
CA ILE A 22 23.22 7.54 4.27
C ILE A 22 22.14 8.48 3.71
N ASN A 23 22.26 8.89 2.45
CA ASN A 23 21.24 9.72 1.78
C ASN A 23 19.87 9.03 1.75
N ALA A 24 19.82 7.72 1.47
CA ALA A 24 18.57 6.96 1.49
C ALA A 24 17.97 6.82 2.88
N TYR A 25 18.81 6.67 3.92
CA TYR A 25 18.39 6.66 5.31
C TYR A 25 17.77 8.01 5.72
N MET A 26 18.45 9.12 5.42
CA MET A 26 17.96 10.47 5.71
C MET A 26 16.66 10.79 4.97
N LYS A 27 16.53 10.33 3.72
CA LYS A 27 15.26 10.43 2.97
C LYS A 27 14.09 9.74 3.66
N LYS A 28 14.31 8.57 4.29
CA LYS A 28 13.26 7.88 5.08
C LYS A 28 12.88 8.64 6.35
N LYS A 29 13.81 9.45 6.88
CA LYS A 29 13.59 10.33 8.04
C LYS A 29 12.96 11.67 7.65
N GLY A 30 12.61 11.88 6.39
CA GLY A 30 11.98 13.11 5.92
C GLY A 30 12.97 14.24 5.65
N PHE A 31 14.22 13.92 5.34
CA PHE A 31 15.25 14.90 4.97
C PHE A 31 15.63 14.77 3.49
N VAL A 32 16.19 15.84 2.93
CA VAL A 32 16.78 15.84 1.58
C VAL A 32 18.16 16.52 1.61
N PRO A 33 19.10 16.08 0.75
CA PRO A 33 20.38 16.78 0.61
C PRO A 33 20.18 18.26 0.23
N CYS A 34 21.01 19.13 0.78
CA CYS A 34 21.01 20.56 0.49
C CYS A 34 22.42 21.14 0.52
N ASP A 35 22.52 22.44 0.24
CA ASP A 35 23.74 23.21 0.41
C ASP A 35 23.98 23.53 1.90
N ASP A 36 25.22 23.87 2.27
CA ASP A 36 25.67 24.09 3.66
C ASP A 36 24.83 25.17 4.40
N ASP A 37 24.41 26.21 3.70
CA ASP A 37 23.68 27.36 4.27
C ASP A 37 22.20 27.06 4.59
N GLU A 38 21.66 25.99 4.01
CA GLU A 38 20.28 25.52 4.25
C GLU A 38 20.22 24.33 5.22
N ALA A 39 21.38 23.84 5.65
CA ALA A 39 21.51 22.63 6.44
C ALA A 39 20.92 22.80 7.84
N VAL A 40 20.13 21.82 8.27
CA VAL A 40 19.67 21.68 9.67
C VAL A 40 20.19 20.40 10.33
N LYS A 41 21.01 19.64 9.60
CA LYS A 41 21.70 18.44 10.04
C LYS A 41 22.84 18.18 9.07
N THR A 42 24.06 18.01 9.60
CA THR A 42 25.25 17.75 8.79
C THR A 42 26.05 16.59 9.36
N TYR A 43 26.35 15.63 8.50
CA TYR A 43 27.26 14.54 8.81
C TYR A 43 28.62 14.79 8.17
N ILE A 44 29.67 14.59 8.96
CA ILE A 44 31.05 14.57 8.49
C ILE A 44 31.46 13.10 8.37
N ILE A 45 31.90 12.71 7.17
CA ILE A 45 32.35 11.34 6.89
C ILE A 45 33.82 11.37 6.49
N ALA A 46 34.67 10.73 7.29
CA ALA A 46 36.07 10.51 6.98
C ALA A 46 36.31 9.06 6.57
N PHE A 47 37.04 8.85 5.48
CA PHE A 47 37.38 7.51 4.96
C PHE A 47 38.81 7.15 5.34
N SER A 48 39.03 5.90 5.77
CA SER A 48 40.38 5.39 6.01
C SER A 48 41.20 5.32 4.72
N ASP A 49 42.54 5.30 4.83
CA ASP A 49 43.46 5.21 3.69
C ASP A 49 43.17 4.02 2.77
N ASP A 50 42.82 2.86 3.35
CA ASP A 50 42.46 1.64 2.62
C ASP A 50 41.00 1.65 2.13
N GLN A 51 40.24 2.69 2.46
CA GLN A 51 38.80 2.86 2.23
C GLN A 51 37.93 1.70 2.75
N GLY A 52 38.46 0.92 3.68
CA GLY A 52 37.77 -0.16 4.36
C GLY A 52 36.86 0.32 5.49
N TRP A 53 37.00 1.58 5.90
CA TRP A 53 36.25 2.20 6.99
C TRP A 53 35.70 3.58 6.61
N ALA A 54 34.57 3.93 7.22
CA ALA A 54 33.99 5.26 7.21
C ALA A 54 33.69 5.68 8.65
N THR A 55 34.36 6.73 9.12
CA THR A 55 34.09 7.38 10.41
C THR A 55 33.03 8.44 10.20
N LEU A 56 31.91 8.32 10.91
CA LEU A 56 30.77 9.24 10.89
C LEU A 56 30.80 10.07 12.17
N ALA A 57 30.80 11.39 12.00
CA ALA A 57 30.66 12.37 13.07
C ALA A 57 29.47 13.30 12.77
N ASP A 58 28.82 13.80 13.82
CA ASP A 58 27.76 14.80 13.74
C ASP A 58 28.36 16.18 13.98
N SER A 59 28.23 17.10 13.03
CA SER A 59 28.86 18.43 13.17
C SER A 59 28.18 19.33 14.20
N GLU A 60 26.96 18.98 14.63
CA GLU A 60 26.18 19.76 15.59
C GLU A 60 26.18 19.15 17.00
N SER A 61 27.20 18.36 17.38
CA SER A 61 27.20 17.62 18.66
C SER A 61 27.25 18.55 19.88
N SER A 62 26.10 19.12 20.24
CA SER A 62 25.72 19.36 21.62
C SER A 62 25.72 18.02 22.36
N ASP A 63 26.02 18.03 23.66
CA ASP A 63 26.30 16.93 24.62
C ASP A 63 25.45 15.62 24.59
N ASP A 64 24.56 15.36 23.62
CA ASP A 64 23.72 14.16 23.53
C ASP A 64 24.34 13.04 22.67
N THR A 65 25.38 12.43 23.22
CA THR A 65 26.12 11.25 22.68
C THR A 65 25.21 10.09 22.26
N ARG A 66 24.02 9.99 22.87
CA ARG A 66 23.05 8.93 22.63
C ARG A 66 22.33 9.06 21.29
N ALA A 67 22.22 10.28 20.75
CA ALA A 67 21.55 10.51 19.48
C ALA A 67 22.34 9.89 18.32
N LEU A 68 23.64 10.16 18.23
CA LEU A 68 24.52 9.65 17.18
C LEU A 68 24.62 8.11 17.23
N PHE A 69 24.74 7.51 18.42
CA PHE A 69 24.82 6.04 18.55
C PHE A 69 23.49 5.35 18.21
N SER A 70 22.36 5.94 18.58
CA SER A 70 21.04 5.45 18.17
C SER A 70 20.85 5.49 16.65
N GLU A 71 21.31 6.59 16.02
CA GLU A 71 21.29 6.73 14.56
C GLU A 71 22.22 5.74 13.88
N ALA A 72 23.43 5.54 14.41
CA ALA A 72 24.39 4.57 13.93
C ALA A 72 23.84 3.14 13.93
N LYS A 73 23.16 2.75 15.00
CA LYS A 73 22.47 1.46 15.09
C LYS A 73 21.44 1.28 13.97
N ALA A 74 20.64 2.32 13.72
CA ALA A 74 19.63 2.29 12.67
C ALA A 74 20.25 2.24 11.25
N ILE A 75 21.35 2.96 11.03
CA ILE A 75 22.13 2.95 9.78
C ILE A 75 22.75 1.56 9.56
N SER A 76 23.42 1.01 10.57
CA SER A 76 24.00 -0.34 10.57
C SER A 76 22.98 -1.39 10.15
N LYS A 77 21.79 -1.39 10.79
CA LYS A 77 20.68 -2.29 10.45
C LYS A 77 20.15 -2.08 9.04
N SER A 78 19.97 -0.82 8.61
CA SER A 78 19.45 -0.51 7.28
C SER A 78 20.41 -0.91 6.16
N MET A 79 21.71 -0.79 6.40
CA MET A 79 22.75 -1.02 5.39
C MET A 79 23.43 -2.39 5.52
N LYS A 80 23.10 -3.15 6.58
CA LYS A 80 23.70 -4.45 6.92
C LYS A 80 25.22 -4.37 7.06
N LEU A 81 25.69 -3.32 7.73
CA LEU A 81 27.11 -3.06 7.99
C LEU A 81 27.39 -3.17 9.49
N PRO A 82 28.49 -3.82 9.90
CA PRO A 82 28.92 -3.73 11.28
C PRO A 82 29.48 -2.32 11.56
N CYS A 83 29.31 -1.84 12.78
CA CYS A 83 29.89 -0.58 13.22
C CYS A 83 30.42 -0.65 14.65
N ILE A 84 31.42 0.18 14.93
CA ILE A 84 31.97 0.38 16.27
C ILE A 84 31.60 1.80 16.69
N THR A 85 30.97 1.95 17.85
CA THR A 85 30.82 3.26 18.49
C THR A 85 31.99 3.47 19.44
N GLU A 86 32.59 4.64 19.41
CA GLU A 86 33.69 5.05 20.28
C GLU A 86 33.22 6.19 21.18
N GLU A 87 33.37 5.99 22.49
CA GLU A 87 33.06 6.98 23.52
C GLU A 87 34.27 7.13 24.45
N VAL A 88 34.96 8.26 24.39
CA VAL A 88 36.03 8.59 25.35
C VAL A 88 35.41 9.37 26.50
N THR A 89 35.37 8.74 27.67
CA THR A 89 34.67 9.26 28.86
C THR A 89 35.62 9.95 29.83
N ASP A 90 36.91 9.67 29.79
CA ASP A 90 37.95 10.36 30.55
C ASP A 90 39.33 10.12 29.91
N SER A 91 40.38 10.80 30.35
CA SER A 91 41.75 10.60 29.83
C SER A 91 42.25 9.16 29.95
N ASP A 92 41.68 8.40 30.89
CA ASP A 92 42.09 7.05 31.23
C ASP A 92 41.08 5.99 30.78
N ILE A 93 39.93 6.38 30.18
CA ILE A 93 38.88 5.44 29.75
C ILE A 93 38.23 5.80 28.43
N ALA A 94 38.16 4.79 27.57
CA ALA A 94 37.28 4.74 26.42
C ALA A 94 36.39 3.49 26.41
N ILE A 95 35.23 3.59 25.79
CA ILE A 95 34.28 2.50 25.59
C ILE A 95 34.10 2.29 24.09
N LEU A 96 34.28 1.05 23.65
CA LEU A 96 33.97 0.63 22.29
C LEU A 96 32.82 -0.37 22.31
N GLU A 97 31.71 -0.06 21.65
CA GLU A 97 30.62 -1.03 21.43
C GLU A 97 30.58 -1.47 19.97
N LEU A 98 30.57 -2.79 19.76
CA LEU A 98 30.48 -3.40 18.43
C LEU A 98 29.04 -3.82 18.14
N PHE A 99 28.49 -3.29 17.05
CA PHE A 99 27.20 -3.69 16.50
C PHE A 99 27.39 -4.57 15.25
N ASP A 100 26.62 -5.64 15.17
CA ASP A 100 26.64 -6.53 14.02
C ASP A 100 25.82 -6.00 12.84
N LYS A 101 25.73 -6.77 11.76
CA LYS A 101 24.98 -6.38 10.54
C LYS A 101 23.46 -6.35 10.74
N THR A 102 22.95 -6.83 11.86
CA THR A 102 21.54 -6.75 12.23
C THR A 102 21.24 -5.49 13.03
N GLY A 103 22.30 -4.77 13.46
CA GLY A 103 22.25 -3.64 14.36
C GLY A 103 22.15 -4.05 15.83
N GLU A 104 22.30 -5.33 16.18
CA GLU A 104 22.32 -5.77 17.58
C GLU A 104 23.75 -5.67 18.14
N ARG A 105 23.87 -5.38 19.45
CA ARG A 105 25.19 -5.26 20.10
C ARG A 105 25.82 -6.65 20.18
N ALA A 106 26.89 -6.85 19.43
CA ALA A 106 27.67 -8.09 19.39
C ALA A 106 28.65 -8.18 20.56
N ASP A 107 29.33 -7.07 20.88
CA ASP A 107 30.31 -7.01 21.97
C ASP A 107 30.49 -5.60 22.54
N LYS A 108 31.08 -5.49 23.72
CA LYS A 108 31.46 -4.21 24.36
C LYS A 108 32.80 -4.38 25.05
N ILE A 109 33.71 -3.43 24.84
CA ILE A 109 35.02 -3.40 25.50
C ILE A 109 35.28 -2.02 26.10
N VAL A 110 35.84 -2.02 27.30
CA VAL A 110 36.34 -0.84 28.02
C VAL A 110 37.86 -0.80 27.88
N VAL A 111 38.39 0.24 27.27
CA VAL A 111 39.83 0.46 27.10
C VAL A 111 40.29 1.42 28.19
N GLY A 112 40.99 0.91 29.22
CA GLY A 112 41.31 1.73 30.40
C GLY A 112 41.10 1.01 31.72
N ASP A 113 41.35 1.70 32.83
CA ASP A 113 40.99 1.21 34.17
C ASP A 113 39.52 1.47 34.49
N GLY A 114 38.63 0.62 33.95
CA GLY A 114 37.19 0.70 34.20
C GLY A 114 36.77 0.43 35.66
N GLU A 115 37.62 -0.19 36.48
CA GLU A 115 37.26 -0.59 37.84
C GLU A 115 37.00 0.62 38.74
N ILE A 116 37.80 1.68 38.58
CA ILE A 116 37.64 2.93 39.36
C ILE A 116 36.32 3.66 39.06
N TYR A 117 35.64 3.34 37.96
CA TYR A 117 34.31 3.86 37.61
C TYR A 117 33.20 2.80 37.78
N GLY A 118 33.49 1.68 38.44
CA GLY A 118 32.52 0.62 38.73
C GLY A 118 32.08 -0.18 37.49
N MET A 119 32.90 -0.21 36.43
CA MET A 119 32.63 -1.04 35.25
C MET A 119 33.17 -2.47 35.48
N GLU A 120 32.40 -3.48 35.03
CA GLU A 120 32.82 -4.87 35.11
C GLU A 120 34.03 -5.14 34.19
N LYS A 121 34.92 -6.06 34.59
CA LYS A 121 36.04 -6.51 33.75
C LYS A 121 35.52 -7.03 32.41
N ASN A 122 36.17 -6.61 31.32
CA ASN A 122 35.78 -7.03 29.98
C ASN A 122 35.94 -8.54 29.78
N GLU A 123 34.86 -9.22 29.42
CA GLU A 123 34.92 -10.50 28.71
C GLU A 123 34.79 -10.22 27.21
N ILE A 124 35.90 -9.86 26.56
CA ILE A 124 35.93 -9.68 25.11
C ILE A 124 35.55 -10.99 24.40
N LYS A 125 34.77 -10.87 23.32
CA LYS A 125 34.41 -11.96 22.40
C LYS A 125 35.26 -11.89 21.14
N PRO A 126 36.43 -12.56 21.08
CA PRO A 126 37.42 -12.31 20.03
C PRO A 126 36.91 -12.66 18.62
N GLU A 127 35.96 -13.58 18.52
CA GLU A 127 35.28 -13.97 17.29
C GLU A 127 34.49 -12.83 16.63
N CYS A 128 34.00 -11.87 17.41
CA CYS A 128 33.26 -10.70 16.91
C CYS A 128 34.20 -9.67 16.27
N TRP A 129 35.40 -9.49 16.84
CA TRP A 129 36.38 -8.49 16.41
C TRP A 129 37.31 -8.98 15.30
N LYS A 130 37.63 -10.28 15.29
CA LYS A 130 38.55 -10.89 14.31
C LYS A 130 38.23 -10.57 12.83
N PRO A 131 36.96 -10.49 12.38
CA PRO A 131 36.64 -10.11 11.01
C PRO A 131 36.93 -8.64 10.65
N LEU A 132 37.13 -7.78 11.65
CA LEU A 132 37.32 -6.32 11.49
C LEU A 132 38.80 -5.93 11.47
N LEU A 133 39.69 -6.76 12.03
CA LEU A 133 41.13 -6.54 12.06
C LEU A 133 41.76 -6.59 10.67
N ASN A 134 42.77 -5.74 10.43
CA ASN A 134 43.60 -5.76 9.23
C ASN A 134 44.31 -7.10 9.07
N ASN A 135 44.84 -7.63 10.18
CA ASN A 135 45.44 -8.95 10.24
C ASN A 135 44.74 -9.80 11.30
N LYS A 136 44.09 -10.87 10.84
CA LYS A 136 43.32 -11.80 11.69
C LYS A 136 44.16 -12.51 12.75
N ALA A 137 45.49 -12.50 12.64
CA ALA A 137 46.40 -13.05 13.64
C ALA A 137 46.60 -12.11 14.85
N ASP A 138 46.22 -10.83 14.73
CA ASP A 138 46.43 -9.81 15.78
C ASP A 138 45.34 -9.81 16.87
N THR A 139 44.42 -10.79 16.85
CA THR A 139 43.39 -10.92 17.88
C THR A 139 43.98 -11.00 19.30
N GLN A 140 45.13 -11.65 19.46
CA GLN A 140 45.82 -11.74 20.77
C GLN A 140 46.36 -10.37 21.21
N LYS A 141 46.90 -9.57 20.28
CA LYS A 141 47.39 -8.22 20.58
C LYS A 141 46.25 -7.29 20.98
N LEU A 142 45.07 -7.43 20.37
CA LEU A 142 43.88 -6.68 20.77
C LEU A 142 43.50 -6.98 22.23
N ILE A 143 43.51 -8.27 22.63
CA ILE A 143 43.21 -8.68 24.01
C ILE A 143 44.24 -8.09 24.99
N GLU A 144 45.53 -8.13 24.64
CA GLU A 144 46.61 -7.55 25.44
C GLU A 144 46.40 -6.03 25.65
N LEU A 145 46.13 -5.28 24.58
CA LEU A 145 45.92 -3.82 24.65
C LEU A 145 44.70 -3.41 25.50
N ILE A 146 43.68 -4.26 25.57
CA ILE A 146 42.48 -4.01 26.40
C ILE A 146 42.75 -4.32 27.87
N GLY A 147 43.61 -5.30 28.16
CA GLY A 147 43.90 -5.77 29.52
C GLY A 147 45.01 -5.02 30.26
N GLU A 148 45.74 -4.12 29.60
CA GLU A 148 46.74 -3.25 30.24
C GLU A 148 46.03 -2.25 31.18
N SER A 149 46.52 -2.06 32.41
CA SER A 149 45.97 -1.07 33.37
C SER A 149 46.74 0.26 33.36
N ASP A 150 47.98 0.27 32.87
CA ASP A 150 48.88 1.43 32.96
C ASP A 150 48.88 2.26 31.64
N GLY A 151 48.70 3.58 31.72
CA GLY A 151 48.73 4.51 30.57
C GLY A 151 47.37 5.09 30.14
N LEU A 152 47.40 6.19 29.37
CA LEU A 152 46.22 6.94 28.89
C LEU A 152 45.38 6.11 27.90
N ALA A 153 44.06 6.28 27.90
CA ALA A 153 43.17 5.58 26.97
C ALA A 153 43.44 5.93 25.50
N GLU A 154 43.80 7.18 25.22
CA GLU A 154 44.12 7.67 23.87
C GLU A 154 45.30 6.91 23.26
N GLU A 155 46.37 6.66 24.02
CA GLU A 155 47.54 5.92 23.51
C GLU A 155 47.18 4.48 23.13
N ARG A 156 46.25 3.86 23.86
CA ARG A 156 45.78 2.50 23.57
C ARG A 156 44.84 2.48 22.39
N LEU A 157 43.91 3.42 22.32
CA LEU A 157 43.02 3.60 21.18
C LEU A 157 43.81 3.83 19.90
N SER A 158 44.90 4.59 19.92
CA SER A 158 45.80 4.75 18.76
C SER A 158 46.42 3.42 18.29
N LYS A 159 46.81 2.55 19.23
CA LYS A 159 47.30 1.20 18.89
C LYS A 159 46.19 0.30 18.36
N ILE A 160 44.99 0.36 18.94
CA ILE A 160 43.80 -0.41 18.49
C ILE A 160 43.35 0.07 17.10
N SER A 161 43.34 1.37 16.87
CA SER A 161 43.11 2.05 15.59
C SER A 161 44.02 1.47 14.50
N SER A 162 45.31 1.30 14.80
CA SER A 162 46.28 0.69 13.88
C SER A 162 45.96 -0.78 13.55
N LEU A 163 45.49 -1.56 14.53
CA LEU A 163 45.08 -2.96 14.31
C LEU A 163 43.84 -3.08 13.40
N LEU A 164 42.92 -2.11 13.49
CA LEU A 164 41.68 -2.08 12.73
C LEU A 164 41.82 -1.37 11.39
N GLY A 165 42.81 -0.49 11.22
CA GLY A 165 42.97 0.34 10.03
C GLY A 165 41.94 1.47 9.96
N VAL A 166 41.54 2.01 11.11
CA VAL A 166 40.59 3.13 11.19
C VAL A 166 41.15 4.16 12.15
N ASP A 167 41.07 5.44 11.78
CA ASP A 167 41.46 6.55 12.64
C ASP A 167 40.41 6.71 13.76
N MET A 168 40.70 6.08 14.90
CA MET A 168 39.98 6.29 16.16
C MET A 168 40.64 7.49 16.81
N LEU A 169 39.90 8.27 17.63
CA LEU A 169 40.30 9.59 18.17
C LEU A 169 39.99 10.82 17.30
N ALA A 170 39.36 10.65 16.13
CA ALA A 170 39.06 11.78 15.26
C ALA A 170 37.82 12.57 15.74
N ASP A 171 38.03 13.74 16.34
CA ASP A 171 36.93 14.59 16.83
C ASP A 171 36.15 15.26 15.68
N SER A 172 34.85 15.55 15.88
CA SER A 172 34.00 16.24 14.90
C SER A 172 34.55 17.61 14.50
N ASP A 173 35.14 18.34 15.46
CA ASP A 173 35.75 19.65 15.21
C ASP A 173 37.03 19.52 14.37
N GLU A 174 37.85 18.51 14.65
CA GLU A 174 39.05 18.21 13.85
C GLU A 174 38.68 17.77 12.44
N LEU A 175 37.76 16.81 12.32
CA LEU A 175 37.24 16.34 11.03
C LEU A 175 36.54 17.46 10.25
N GLY A 176 35.89 18.39 10.95
CA GLY A 176 35.17 19.52 10.36
C GLY A 176 36.06 20.57 9.72
N THR A 177 37.32 20.68 10.16
CA THR A 177 38.31 21.66 9.64
C THR A 177 39.22 21.10 8.55
N ARG A 178 39.28 19.78 8.41
CA ARG A 178 40.04 19.10 7.34
C ARG A 178 39.33 19.22 5.98
N ASN A 179 40.10 19.55 4.95
CA ASN A 179 39.59 19.79 3.58
C ASN A 179 40.26 18.87 2.52
N ASP A 180 40.65 17.66 2.91
CA ASP A 180 41.26 16.68 2.01
C ASP A 180 40.22 15.73 1.38
N GLU A 181 40.58 15.03 0.29
CA GLU A 181 39.65 14.18 -0.49
C GLU A 181 39.11 12.95 0.28
N SER A 182 39.68 12.64 1.45
CA SER A 182 39.21 11.57 2.33
C SER A 182 38.00 11.99 3.17
N ILE A 183 37.57 13.25 3.12
CA ILE A 183 36.44 13.77 3.89
C ILE A 183 35.31 14.24 2.98
N ILE A 184 34.08 13.90 3.37
CA ILE A 184 32.85 14.36 2.72
C ILE A 184 31.90 14.89 3.79
N LYS A 185 31.32 16.07 3.52
CA LYS A 185 30.20 16.62 4.29
C LYS A 185 28.89 16.32 3.58
N LEU A 186 27.92 15.80 4.32
CA LEU A 186 26.56 15.56 3.84
C LEU A 186 25.60 16.43 4.63
N ASN A 187 25.06 17.45 3.96
CA ASN A 187 24.12 18.40 4.56
C ASN A 187 22.69 18.06 4.19
N PHE A 188 21.79 18.23 5.16
CA PHE A 188 20.39 17.87 5.02
C PHE A 188 19.48 18.97 5.53
N LYS A 189 18.41 19.25 4.78
CA LYS A 189 17.27 20.04 5.23
C LYS A 189 16.03 19.17 5.37
N LYS A 190 15.07 19.59 6.19
CA LYS A 190 13.76 18.91 6.26
C LYS A 190 13.10 18.98 4.88
N ALA A 191 12.63 17.84 4.41
CA ALA A 191 11.84 17.77 3.19
C ALA A 191 10.54 18.55 3.42
N GLU A 192 10.12 19.32 2.42
CA GLU A 192 8.77 19.91 2.43
C GLU A 192 7.74 18.78 2.60
N GLU A 193 6.77 18.97 3.50
CA GLU A 193 5.69 18.01 3.72
C GLU A 193 4.92 17.79 2.41
N LYS A 194 5.18 16.65 1.74
CA LYS A 194 4.37 16.26 0.60
C LYS A 194 2.97 15.93 1.10
N LYS A 195 2.00 16.78 0.76
CA LYS A 195 0.57 16.49 0.92
C LYS A 195 0.30 15.05 0.46
N PRO A 196 -0.37 14.21 1.28
CA PRO A 196 -0.58 12.81 0.95
C PRO A 196 -1.39 12.69 -0.35
N THR A 197 -1.00 11.73 -1.19
CA THR A 197 -1.68 11.51 -2.47
C THR A 197 -3.08 10.92 -2.26
N LEU A 198 -3.99 11.10 -3.22
CA LEU A 198 -5.31 10.45 -3.19
C LEU A 198 -5.22 8.94 -2.95
N ASN A 199 -4.30 8.26 -3.62
CA ASN A 199 -4.13 6.81 -3.44
C ASN A 199 -3.67 6.44 -2.03
N THR A 200 -2.83 7.26 -1.41
CA THR A 200 -2.40 7.08 -0.02
C THR A 200 -3.59 7.23 0.93
N LEU A 201 -4.32 8.35 0.81
CA LEU A 201 -5.48 8.65 1.65
C LEU A 201 -6.59 7.61 1.46
N PHE A 202 -6.93 7.25 0.23
CA PHE A 202 -7.93 6.24 -0.06
C PHE A 202 -7.53 4.87 0.51
N THR A 203 -6.27 4.45 0.36
CA THR A 203 -5.84 3.16 0.89
C THR A 203 -5.92 3.13 2.41
N GLN A 204 -5.52 4.20 3.09
CA GLN A 204 -5.61 4.30 4.54
C GLN A 204 -7.08 4.35 5.02
N ILE A 205 -7.87 5.29 4.52
CA ILE A 205 -9.22 5.58 5.01
C ILE A 205 -10.22 4.48 4.60
N TYR A 206 -10.28 4.11 3.31
CA TYR A 206 -11.17 3.03 2.87
C TYR A 206 -10.66 1.67 3.32
N GLY A 207 -9.35 1.46 3.40
CA GLY A 207 -8.78 0.18 3.86
C GLY A 207 -9.18 -0.14 5.29
N GLU A 208 -9.01 0.82 6.20
CA GLU A 208 -9.36 0.66 7.62
C GLU A 208 -10.84 0.27 7.82
N ALA A 209 -11.75 0.81 7.00
CA ALA A 209 -13.18 0.53 7.09
C ALA A 209 -13.61 -0.75 6.35
N LEU A 210 -13.03 -1.05 5.18
CA LEU A 210 -13.52 -2.12 4.30
C LEU A 210 -12.79 -3.46 4.49
N GLU A 211 -11.52 -3.47 4.91
CA GLU A 211 -10.78 -4.72 5.15
C GLU A 211 -11.45 -5.62 6.21
N PRO A 212 -11.96 -5.09 7.35
CA PRO A 212 -12.72 -5.91 8.32
C PRO A 212 -14.00 -6.53 7.76
N LEU A 213 -14.53 -5.98 6.66
CA LEU A 213 -15.74 -6.46 5.97
C LEU A 213 -15.43 -7.46 4.85
N GLY A 214 -14.18 -7.93 4.77
CA GLY A 214 -13.71 -8.92 3.79
C GLY A 214 -13.32 -8.34 2.44
N PHE A 215 -13.29 -7.02 2.28
CA PHE A 215 -12.76 -6.40 1.07
C PHE A 215 -11.23 -6.41 1.06
N LYS A 216 -10.67 -6.54 -0.13
CA LYS A 216 -9.23 -6.49 -0.38
C LYS A 216 -8.92 -5.45 -1.45
N LYS A 217 -7.75 -4.84 -1.35
CA LYS A 217 -7.20 -3.93 -2.34
C LYS A 217 -6.59 -4.73 -3.50
N PRO A 218 -7.18 -4.75 -4.71
CA PRO A 218 -6.57 -5.44 -5.84
C PRO A 218 -5.29 -4.73 -6.32
N LYS A 219 -4.42 -5.51 -6.98
CA LYS A 219 -3.21 -5.01 -7.65
C LYS A 219 -3.55 -4.34 -9.00
N VAL A 220 -4.36 -3.29 -8.97
CA VAL A 220 -4.75 -2.46 -10.12
C VAL A 220 -4.52 -0.98 -9.81
N ARG A 221 -4.50 -0.14 -10.85
CA ARG A 221 -4.28 1.30 -10.69
C ARG A 221 -5.47 2.03 -10.06
N MET A 222 -6.68 1.50 -10.23
CA MET A 222 -7.90 2.14 -9.75
C MET A 222 -7.99 2.15 -8.21
N PRO A 223 -8.47 3.25 -7.60
CA PRO A 223 -8.76 3.31 -6.18
C PRO A 223 -10.11 2.62 -5.91
N LEU A 224 -10.05 1.30 -5.82
CA LEU A 224 -11.18 0.44 -5.50
C LEU A 224 -10.76 -0.68 -4.53
N TYR A 225 -11.77 -1.27 -3.90
CA TYR A 225 -11.72 -2.44 -3.04
C TYR A 225 -12.73 -3.47 -3.56
N VAL A 226 -12.37 -4.75 -3.45
CA VAL A 226 -13.19 -5.86 -3.95
C VAL A 226 -13.32 -6.94 -2.89
N ARG A 227 -14.51 -7.52 -2.74
CA ARG A 227 -14.69 -8.81 -2.04
C ARG A 227 -15.42 -9.80 -2.94
N VAL A 228 -15.20 -11.08 -2.68
CA VAL A 228 -15.86 -12.18 -3.38
C VAL A 228 -16.74 -12.93 -2.39
N ILE A 229 -17.99 -13.19 -2.77
CA ILE A 229 -18.98 -13.92 -1.98
C ILE A 229 -19.21 -15.27 -2.66
N ASN A 230 -19.08 -16.36 -1.88
CA ASN A 230 -19.29 -17.74 -2.31
C ASN A 230 -18.52 -18.13 -3.59
N ASP A 231 -17.33 -17.57 -3.79
CA ASP A 231 -16.48 -17.77 -4.99
C ASP A 231 -17.16 -17.43 -6.34
N GLU A 232 -18.26 -16.68 -6.32
CA GLU A 232 -19.07 -16.42 -7.51
C GLU A 232 -19.43 -14.96 -7.72
N ILE A 233 -19.75 -14.24 -6.64
CA ILE A 233 -20.28 -12.88 -6.71
C ILE A 233 -19.20 -11.90 -6.26
N ILE A 234 -19.05 -10.81 -7.01
CA ILE A 234 -17.97 -9.84 -6.86
C ILE A 234 -18.61 -8.51 -6.48
N HIS A 235 -18.28 -8.00 -5.30
CA HIS A 235 -18.69 -6.67 -4.85
C HIS A 235 -17.53 -5.70 -4.99
N ILE A 236 -17.80 -4.54 -5.57
CA ILE A 236 -16.79 -3.51 -5.82
C ILE A 236 -17.25 -2.20 -5.19
N VAL A 237 -16.32 -1.55 -4.50
CA VAL A 237 -16.47 -0.20 -3.95
C VAL A 237 -15.25 0.61 -4.35
N GLY A 238 -15.43 1.84 -4.81
CA GLY A 238 -14.30 2.71 -5.14
C GLY A 238 -14.68 4.16 -5.29
N ILE A 239 -13.68 4.97 -5.67
CA ILE A 239 -13.86 6.39 -5.96
C ILE A 239 -13.34 6.74 -7.36
N HIS A 240 -14.01 7.65 -8.04
CA HIS A 240 -13.55 8.23 -9.28
C HIS A 240 -13.13 9.68 -9.05
N ASP A 241 -11.88 10.00 -9.39
CA ASP A 241 -11.33 11.36 -9.32
C ASP A 241 -11.70 12.16 -10.59
N MET A 242 -12.51 13.21 -10.41
CA MET A 242 -12.92 14.15 -11.46
C MET A 242 -12.05 15.42 -11.53
N LYS A 243 -10.90 15.42 -10.83
CA LYS A 243 -9.94 16.52 -10.59
C LYS A 243 -10.43 17.64 -9.68
N SER A 244 -11.73 17.92 -9.66
CA SER A 244 -12.34 18.92 -8.78
C SER A 244 -13.15 18.32 -7.64
N HIS A 245 -13.50 17.03 -7.74
CA HIS A 245 -14.29 16.31 -6.76
C HIS A 245 -14.09 14.80 -6.88
N LEU A 246 -14.39 14.09 -5.79
CA LEU A 246 -14.44 12.64 -5.75
C LEU A 246 -15.89 12.17 -5.96
N VAL A 247 -16.06 11.08 -6.72
CA VAL A 247 -17.36 10.45 -6.93
C VAL A 247 -17.27 8.98 -6.48
N PRO A 248 -17.93 8.59 -5.37
CA PRO A 248 -18.02 7.19 -5.01
C PRO A 248 -18.80 6.39 -6.03
N PHE A 249 -18.41 5.14 -6.20
CA PHE A 249 -19.10 4.18 -7.03
C PHE A 249 -19.09 2.80 -6.41
N GLY A 250 -20.08 2.00 -6.81
CA GLY A 250 -20.16 0.59 -6.49
C GLY A 250 -20.54 -0.24 -7.70
N ALA A 251 -20.33 -1.54 -7.61
CA ALA A 251 -20.78 -2.48 -8.62
C ALA A 251 -20.94 -3.89 -8.06
N ILE A 252 -21.81 -4.66 -8.72
CA ILE A 252 -21.97 -6.09 -8.53
C ILE A 252 -21.68 -6.75 -9.88
N ALA A 253 -20.90 -7.83 -9.84
CA ALA A 253 -20.63 -8.69 -10.98
C ALA A 253 -20.55 -10.15 -10.54
N THR A 254 -20.52 -11.07 -11.49
CA THR A 254 -20.26 -12.48 -11.23
C THR A 254 -19.04 -12.98 -12.01
N VAL A 255 -18.52 -14.13 -11.60
CA VAL A 255 -17.48 -14.87 -12.34
C VAL A 255 -17.96 -15.40 -13.70
N TYR A 256 -19.27 -15.33 -13.99
CA TYR A 256 -19.85 -15.79 -15.26
C TYR A 256 -19.86 -14.73 -16.36
N ARG A 257 -19.45 -13.50 -16.05
CA ARG A 257 -19.35 -12.43 -17.04
C ARG A 257 -18.28 -12.76 -18.07
N GLU A 258 -18.52 -12.41 -19.34
CA GLU A 258 -17.51 -12.63 -20.39
C GLU A 258 -16.24 -11.81 -20.16
N ASP A 259 -16.40 -10.57 -19.69
CA ASP A 259 -15.31 -9.63 -19.47
C ASP A 259 -15.44 -8.89 -18.12
N LEU A 260 -14.63 -9.30 -17.12
CA LEU A 260 -14.64 -8.69 -15.78
C LEU A 260 -13.83 -7.39 -15.69
N CYS A 261 -12.71 -7.29 -16.42
CA CYS A 261 -11.78 -6.15 -16.56
C CYS A 261 -11.86 -4.98 -15.52
N ILE A 262 -11.69 -5.29 -14.23
CA ILE A 262 -11.62 -4.31 -13.15
C ILE A 262 -10.34 -3.44 -13.16
N ASP A 263 -9.40 -3.74 -14.06
CA ASP A 263 -8.15 -3.02 -14.28
C ASP A 263 -8.29 -1.87 -15.29
N ARG A 264 -9.40 -1.81 -16.02
CA ARG A 264 -9.76 -0.70 -16.93
C ARG A 264 -10.25 0.52 -16.16
N THR A 265 -10.29 1.68 -16.81
CA THR A 265 -10.73 2.93 -16.17
C THR A 265 -12.22 2.93 -15.84
N PHE A 266 -12.65 3.80 -14.91
CA PHE A 266 -14.07 4.00 -14.60
C PHE A 266 -14.92 4.21 -15.87
N ARG A 267 -14.47 5.08 -16.79
CA ARG A 267 -15.15 5.38 -18.05
C ARG A 267 -15.36 4.16 -18.95
N GLN A 268 -14.41 3.21 -18.93
CA GLN A 268 -14.54 1.97 -19.70
C GLN A 268 -15.48 0.97 -19.03
N ASN A 269 -15.77 1.15 -17.74
CA ASN A 269 -16.66 0.30 -16.94
C ASN A 269 -17.99 1.02 -16.57
N GLU A 270 -18.27 2.20 -17.13
CA GLU A 270 -19.46 3.03 -16.81
C GLU A 270 -20.80 2.34 -17.04
N ILE A 271 -20.83 1.28 -17.85
CA ILE A 271 -22.06 0.52 -18.12
C ILE A 271 -22.52 -0.20 -16.84
N TRP A 272 -21.58 -0.76 -16.07
CA TRP A 272 -21.88 -1.61 -14.92
C TRP A 272 -21.40 -1.03 -13.58
N TYR A 273 -20.51 -0.03 -13.59
CA TYR A 273 -20.23 0.79 -12.42
C TYR A 273 -21.32 1.84 -12.24
N LYS A 274 -21.91 1.90 -11.04
CA LYS A 274 -22.94 2.86 -10.70
C LYS A 274 -22.39 3.85 -9.70
N ARG A 275 -22.55 5.15 -9.99
CA ARG A 275 -22.12 6.20 -9.05
C ARG A 275 -23.10 6.26 -7.87
N LEU A 276 -22.69 6.95 -6.82
CA LEU A 276 -23.44 7.12 -5.59
C LEU A 276 -24.90 7.59 -5.82
N LYS A 277 -25.11 8.51 -6.76
CA LYS A 277 -26.44 9.03 -7.10
C LYS A 277 -27.37 7.92 -7.62
N GLU A 278 -26.86 7.03 -8.46
CA GLU A 278 -27.62 5.88 -8.95
C GLU A 278 -27.97 4.92 -7.82
N PHE A 279 -27.05 4.69 -6.88
CA PHE A 279 -27.35 3.88 -5.69
C PHE A 279 -28.49 4.47 -4.86
N TYR A 280 -28.44 5.78 -4.60
CA TYR A 280 -29.51 6.48 -3.89
C TYR A 280 -30.85 6.37 -4.63
N LEU A 281 -30.89 6.73 -5.91
CA LEU A 281 -32.13 6.84 -6.68
C LEU A 281 -32.81 5.50 -6.97
N ASN A 282 -32.04 4.41 -7.04
CA ASN A 282 -32.58 3.11 -7.41
C ASN A 282 -32.91 2.23 -6.18
N TRP A 283 -32.24 2.41 -5.04
CA TRP A 283 -32.42 1.52 -3.87
C TRP A 283 -32.85 2.21 -2.57
N HIS A 284 -32.72 3.54 -2.45
CA HIS A 284 -32.98 4.25 -1.20
C HIS A 284 -34.13 5.26 -1.28
N ILE A 285 -35.07 5.04 -2.22
CA ILE A 285 -36.22 5.90 -2.55
C ILE A 285 -36.69 6.71 -1.32
N SER A 286 -36.24 7.96 -1.27
CA SER A 286 -36.53 8.91 -0.20
C SER A 286 -37.05 10.17 -0.86
N ASP A 287 -38.10 10.76 -0.27
CA ASP A 287 -38.72 12.02 -0.72
C ASP A 287 -37.78 13.23 -0.58
N LYS A 288 -36.56 13.03 -0.06
CA LYS A 288 -35.56 14.08 0.11
C LYS A 288 -34.68 14.21 -1.14
N PRO A 289 -34.35 15.45 -1.55
CA PRO A 289 -33.33 15.68 -2.58
C PRO A 289 -31.99 15.08 -2.15
N PHE A 290 -31.27 14.49 -3.11
CA PHE A 290 -29.92 13.95 -2.92
C PHE A 290 -28.90 14.92 -3.49
N ASP A 291 -28.28 15.70 -2.61
CA ASP A 291 -27.34 16.76 -2.99
C ASP A 291 -25.87 16.28 -3.00
N GLU A 292 -25.57 15.11 -2.43
CA GLU A 292 -24.22 14.58 -2.22
C GLU A 292 -23.72 13.69 -3.38
N ALA A 293 -23.80 14.17 -4.62
CA ALA A 293 -23.35 13.41 -5.79
C ALA A 293 -21.82 13.44 -6.03
N GLY A 294 -21.11 14.33 -5.34
CA GLY A 294 -19.65 14.49 -5.46
C GLY A 294 -19.05 15.32 -4.32
N PHE A 295 -17.82 14.98 -3.94
CA PHE A 295 -17.10 15.55 -2.79
C PHE A 295 -15.98 16.46 -3.28
N TYR A 296 -16.25 17.76 -3.31
CA TYR A 296 -15.37 18.76 -3.94
C TYR A 296 -14.14 19.08 -3.10
N TYR A 297 -12.98 19.07 -3.74
CA TYR A 297 -11.69 19.42 -3.13
C TYR A 297 -10.85 20.21 -4.14
N THR A 298 -10.31 21.37 -3.73
CA THR A 298 -9.37 22.17 -4.54
C THR A 298 -8.80 23.31 -3.69
N ASP A 299 -7.55 23.69 -3.96
CA ASP A 299 -6.83 24.77 -3.27
C ASP A 299 -7.25 26.19 -3.79
N ILE A 300 -8.20 26.30 -4.74
CA ILE A 300 -8.49 27.55 -5.47
C ILE A 300 -9.72 28.33 -4.91
N ILE A 301 -10.60 27.68 -4.13
CA ILE A 301 -11.83 28.25 -3.53
C ILE A 301 -12.03 27.52 -2.18
N ASP A 302 -12.81 28.08 -1.22
CA ASP A 302 -13.18 27.56 0.13
C ASP A 302 -13.76 26.10 0.17
N PHE A 303 -13.09 25.15 -0.46
CA PHE A 303 -13.41 23.73 -0.49
C PHE A 303 -12.60 22.98 0.56
N MET A 304 -13.11 21.82 0.96
CA MET A 304 -12.50 21.01 2.01
C MET A 304 -11.16 20.41 1.57
N PRO A 305 -10.26 20.08 2.52
CA PRO A 305 -9.05 19.32 2.26
C PRO A 305 -9.36 17.95 1.61
N LEU A 306 -8.43 17.45 0.78
CA LEU A 306 -8.57 16.13 0.13
C LEU A 306 -8.83 15.00 1.13
N SER A 307 -8.20 15.04 2.32
CA SER A 307 -8.43 14.06 3.38
C SER A 307 -9.88 14.01 3.85
N ASP A 308 -10.54 15.17 3.94
CA ASP A 308 -11.91 15.26 4.40
C ASP A 308 -12.87 14.86 3.28
N ALA A 309 -12.57 15.25 2.03
CA ALA A 309 -13.30 14.74 0.87
C ALA A 309 -13.27 13.21 0.78
N VAL A 310 -12.12 12.57 1.07
CA VAL A 310 -12.03 11.10 1.11
C VAL A 310 -12.87 10.52 2.26
N LYS A 311 -12.85 11.11 3.45
CA LYS A 311 -13.67 10.65 4.60
C LYS A 311 -15.16 10.79 4.33
N ASP A 312 -15.61 11.93 3.83
CA ASP A 312 -17.02 12.16 3.52
C ASP A 312 -17.49 11.22 2.40
N SER A 313 -16.64 10.97 1.40
CA SER A 313 -16.91 9.98 0.36
C SER A 313 -17.09 8.56 0.92
N LEU A 314 -16.29 8.18 1.94
CA LEU A 314 -16.42 6.90 2.63
C LEU A 314 -17.74 6.85 3.41
N ASN A 315 -18.08 7.90 4.16
CA ASN A 315 -19.33 7.96 4.92
C ASN A 315 -20.55 7.76 4.01
N ALA A 316 -20.58 8.41 2.86
CA ALA A 316 -21.66 8.24 1.89
C ALA A 316 -21.65 6.84 1.26
N THR A 317 -20.49 6.27 1.00
CA THR A 317 -20.35 4.88 0.54
C THR A 317 -20.92 3.89 1.56
N MET A 318 -20.57 4.03 2.83
CA MET A 318 -21.07 3.19 3.93
C MET A 318 -22.59 3.34 4.11
N THR A 319 -23.14 4.53 3.85
CA THR A 319 -24.56 4.82 4.03
C THR A 319 -25.41 4.31 2.87
N TRP A 320 -24.96 4.51 1.62
CA TRP A 320 -25.82 4.36 0.44
C TRP A 320 -25.39 3.23 -0.50
N ILE A 321 -24.10 2.91 -0.59
CA ILE A 321 -23.60 1.87 -1.50
C ILE A 321 -23.55 0.52 -0.78
N LEU A 322 -22.85 0.47 0.35
CA LEU A 322 -22.55 -0.78 1.03
C LEU A 322 -23.81 -1.58 1.43
N PRO A 323 -24.90 -0.98 1.95
CA PRO A 323 -26.10 -1.75 2.31
C PRO A 323 -26.76 -2.44 1.11
N VAL A 324 -26.66 -1.85 -0.09
CA VAL A 324 -27.17 -2.49 -1.31
C VAL A 324 -26.30 -3.67 -1.69
N LEU A 325 -24.97 -3.53 -1.61
CA LEU A 325 -24.05 -4.64 -1.86
C LEU A 325 -24.22 -5.76 -0.84
N ASP A 326 -24.37 -5.45 0.45
CA ASP A 326 -24.53 -6.45 1.52
C ASP A 326 -25.79 -7.31 1.39
N ASN A 327 -26.82 -6.80 0.70
CA ASN A 327 -28.05 -7.55 0.43
C ASN A 327 -27.91 -8.58 -0.70
N VAL A 328 -26.82 -8.54 -1.48
CA VAL A 328 -26.61 -9.45 -2.61
C VAL A 328 -25.68 -10.59 -2.19
N LYS A 329 -26.21 -11.81 -2.08
CA LYS A 329 -25.47 -12.99 -1.58
C LYS A 329 -25.66 -14.23 -2.44
N THR A 330 -26.64 -14.22 -3.32
CA THR A 330 -26.99 -15.32 -4.23
C THR A 330 -27.07 -14.82 -5.67
N LEU A 331 -27.00 -15.73 -6.65
CA LEU A 331 -27.17 -15.37 -8.06
C LEU A 331 -28.55 -14.76 -8.33
N LYS A 332 -29.59 -15.18 -7.61
CA LYS A 332 -30.91 -14.56 -7.67
C LYS A 332 -30.86 -13.08 -7.22
N ASP A 333 -30.15 -12.78 -6.14
CA ASP A 333 -30.00 -11.41 -5.65
C ASP A 333 -29.24 -10.53 -6.67
N VAL A 334 -28.22 -11.07 -7.35
CA VAL A 334 -27.53 -10.35 -8.44
C VAL A 334 -28.51 -10.02 -9.56
N ALA A 335 -29.35 -10.99 -9.89
CA ALA A 335 -30.36 -10.83 -10.91
C ALA A 335 -31.45 -9.81 -10.52
N ASP A 336 -31.76 -9.68 -9.23
CA ASP A 336 -32.66 -8.66 -8.67
C ASP A 336 -32.01 -7.26 -8.62
N TYR A 337 -30.70 -7.21 -8.36
CA TYR A 337 -29.90 -5.99 -8.44
C TYR A 337 -29.88 -5.42 -9.86
N GLU A 338 -29.60 -6.24 -10.88
CA GLU A 338 -29.61 -5.78 -12.27
C GLU A 338 -30.97 -5.18 -12.66
N GLU A 339 -32.08 -5.81 -12.26
CA GLU A 339 -33.43 -5.29 -12.54
C GLU A 339 -33.64 -3.88 -11.98
N SER A 340 -33.20 -3.65 -10.73
CA SER A 340 -33.32 -2.34 -10.07
C SER A 340 -32.41 -1.28 -10.73
N ALA A 341 -31.24 -1.69 -11.24
CA ALA A 341 -30.24 -0.81 -11.82
C ALA A 341 -30.63 -0.27 -13.21
N PHE A 342 -31.35 -1.07 -14.01
CA PHE A 342 -31.60 -0.76 -15.43
C PHE A 342 -33.07 -0.41 -15.76
N LYS A 343 -33.99 -0.44 -14.77
CA LYS A 343 -35.40 0.04 -14.81
C LYS A 343 -36.29 -0.54 -15.91
N ASP A 344 -35.78 -1.46 -16.70
CA ASP A 344 -36.49 -2.29 -17.65
C ASP A 344 -35.70 -3.61 -17.77
N TYR A 345 -36.36 -4.64 -18.27
CA TYR A 345 -35.77 -5.86 -18.84
C TYR A 345 -35.69 -7.10 -17.94
N ILE A 346 -36.78 -7.86 -18.03
CA ILE A 346 -36.85 -9.33 -18.00
C ILE A 346 -35.92 -10.02 -19.05
N SER A 347 -34.80 -9.40 -19.44
CA SER A 347 -33.99 -9.87 -20.55
C SER A 347 -33.31 -11.18 -20.24
N VAL A 348 -33.40 -12.08 -21.21
CA VAL A 348 -32.57 -13.28 -21.29
C VAL A 348 -31.66 -13.11 -22.50
N ILE A 349 -30.36 -13.28 -22.27
CA ILE A 349 -29.33 -13.16 -23.30
C ILE A 349 -29.62 -14.12 -24.48
N SER A 350 -29.12 -13.84 -25.67
CA SER A 350 -29.30 -14.75 -26.80
C SER A 350 -28.40 -15.98 -26.68
N LEU A 351 -28.89 -17.11 -27.18
CA LEU A 351 -28.13 -18.35 -27.40
C LEU A 351 -27.64 -18.39 -28.86
N PRO A 352 -26.44 -18.94 -29.12
CA PRO A 352 -25.40 -19.33 -28.17
C PRO A 352 -24.79 -18.12 -27.44
N ILE A 353 -24.45 -18.25 -26.14
CA ILE A 353 -24.04 -17.11 -25.29
C ILE A 353 -22.69 -16.49 -25.68
N ASN A 354 -21.85 -17.23 -26.41
CA ASN A 354 -20.55 -16.81 -26.95
C ASN A 354 -20.68 -15.98 -28.24
N GLU A 355 -21.85 -15.98 -28.89
CA GLU A 355 -22.13 -15.19 -30.08
C GLU A 355 -22.92 -13.91 -29.76
N SER A 356 -23.34 -13.75 -28.51
CA SER A 356 -24.13 -12.61 -28.07
C SER A 356 -23.28 -11.35 -27.92
N LEU A 357 -23.59 -10.32 -28.71
CA LEU A 357 -22.98 -8.99 -28.59
C LEU A 357 -23.24 -8.29 -27.24
N ALA A 358 -24.21 -8.77 -26.47
CA ALA A 358 -24.54 -8.24 -25.15
C ALA A 358 -23.70 -8.88 -24.01
N ALA A 359 -23.11 -10.05 -24.25
CA ALA A 359 -22.41 -10.85 -23.22
C ALA A 359 -21.27 -10.13 -22.46
N PRO A 360 -20.53 -9.17 -23.04
CA PRO A 360 -19.47 -8.48 -22.30
C PRO A 360 -19.95 -7.56 -21.18
N PHE A 361 -21.22 -7.15 -21.19
CA PHE A 361 -21.67 -5.97 -20.43
C PHE A 361 -22.68 -6.25 -19.30
N THR A 362 -22.99 -7.52 -19.04
CA THR A 362 -24.09 -7.89 -18.13
C THR A 362 -23.88 -9.26 -17.50
N ASP A 363 -24.46 -9.45 -16.32
CA ASP A 363 -24.58 -10.75 -15.64
C ASP A 363 -25.88 -11.49 -15.98
N THR A 364 -26.68 -11.01 -16.94
CA THR A 364 -27.92 -11.69 -17.38
C THR A 364 -27.73 -13.14 -17.82
N VAL A 365 -26.51 -13.58 -18.11
CA VAL A 365 -26.21 -14.99 -18.39
C VAL A 365 -26.52 -15.90 -17.19
N ILE A 366 -26.50 -15.37 -15.96
CA ILE A 366 -26.85 -16.14 -14.76
C ILE A 366 -28.30 -16.61 -14.76
N ARG A 367 -29.16 -16.03 -15.62
CA ARG A 367 -30.56 -16.45 -15.81
C ARG A 367 -30.68 -17.91 -16.20
N TYR A 368 -29.68 -18.49 -16.86
CA TYR A 368 -29.70 -19.91 -17.23
C TYR A 368 -29.39 -20.87 -16.09
N ILE A 369 -28.74 -20.38 -15.03
CA ILE A 369 -28.26 -21.20 -13.90
C ILE A 369 -29.01 -20.89 -12.60
N LEU A 370 -30.16 -20.22 -12.69
CA LEU A 370 -31.11 -20.14 -11.58
C LEU A 370 -31.83 -21.48 -11.42
N ASP A 371 -32.28 -21.78 -10.20
CA ASP A 371 -32.96 -23.06 -9.87
C ASP A 371 -34.19 -23.34 -10.74
N ASP A 372 -35.01 -22.32 -11.00
CA ASP A 372 -36.15 -22.37 -11.91
C ASP A 372 -36.19 -21.09 -12.78
N PRO A 373 -35.52 -21.11 -13.94
CA PRO A 373 -35.34 -19.91 -14.74
C PRO A 373 -36.64 -19.45 -15.42
N LEU A 374 -37.57 -20.38 -15.70
CA LEU A 374 -38.87 -20.06 -16.28
C LEU A 374 -39.80 -19.39 -15.26
N ALA A 375 -39.89 -19.95 -14.04
CA ALA A 375 -40.68 -19.34 -12.98
C ALA A 375 -40.11 -17.98 -12.54
N ASP A 376 -38.78 -17.82 -12.46
CA ASP A 376 -38.15 -16.53 -12.18
C ASP A 376 -38.47 -15.50 -13.28
N LEU A 377 -38.41 -15.89 -14.56
CA LEU A 377 -38.77 -15.01 -15.68
C LEU A 377 -40.25 -14.59 -15.62
N GLU A 378 -41.16 -15.52 -15.35
CA GLU A 378 -42.60 -15.25 -15.21
C GLU A 378 -42.86 -14.25 -14.08
N GLN A 379 -42.27 -14.47 -12.90
CA GLN A 379 -42.43 -13.59 -11.75
C GLN A 379 -41.99 -12.15 -12.07
N ARG A 380 -40.86 -11.99 -12.77
CA ARG A 380 -40.35 -10.67 -13.17
C ARG A 380 -41.22 -10.03 -14.23
N TYR A 381 -41.72 -10.81 -15.19
CA TYR A 381 -42.63 -10.32 -16.21
C TYR A 381 -43.90 -9.76 -15.57
N LEU A 382 -44.52 -10.48 -14.64
CA LEU A 382 -45.71 -10.02 -13.91
C LEU A 382 -45.42 -8.73 -13.11
N THR A 383 -44.26 -8.67 -12.45
CA THR A 383 -43.84 -7.47 -11.68
C THR A 383 -43.63 -6.26 -12.58
N ALA A 384 -42.92 -6.44 -13.69
CA ALA A 384 -42.65 -5.38 -14.67
C ALA A 384 -43.93 -4.94 -15.41
N LEU A 385 -44.83 -5.87 -15.73
CA LEU A 385 -46.12 -5.60 -16.34
C LEU A 385 -46.95 -4.68 -15.42
N LYS A 386 -47.07 -5.03 -14.13
CA LYS A 386 -47.79 -4.21 -13.15
C LYS A 386 -47.23 -2.79 -13.05
N ARG A 387 -45.90 -2.64 -12.95
CA ARG A 387 -45.24 -1.32 -12.92
C ARG A 387 -45.54 -0.49 -14.18
N ARG A 388 -45.50 -1.13 -15.35
CA ARG A 388 -45.81 -0.49 -16.64
C ARG A 388 -47.25 -0.03 -16.72
N GLU A 389 -48.20 -0.87 -16.33
CA GLU A 389 -49.62 -0.51 -16.30
C GLU A 389 -49.90 0.68 -15.36
N GLU A 390 -49.27 0.68 -14.17
CA GLU A 390 -49.36 1.81 -13.23
C GLU A 390 -48.74 3.10 -13.79
N ALA A 391 -47.63 3.00 -14.52
CA ALA A 391 -47.00 4.13 -15.19
C ALA A 391 -47.87 4.65 -16.36
N TYR A 392 -48.47 3.76 -17.14
CA TYR A 392 -49.35 4.13 -18.26
C TYR A 392 -50.62 4.83 -17.80
N LYS A 393 -51.21 4.43 -16.67
CA LYS A 393 -52.34 5.14 -16.03
C LYS A 393 -52.03 6.60 -15.68
N LYS A 394 -50.76 6.93 -15.44
CA LYS A 394 -50.29 8.28 -15.11
C LYS A 394 -49.75 9.06 -16.33
N SER A 395 -49.71 8.43 -17.49
CA SER A 395 -49.14 8.99 -18.71
C SER A 395 -50.22 9.60 -19.61
N ASN A 396 -49.85 10.57 -20.46
CA ASN A 396 -50.73 11.16 -21.47
C ASN A 396 -50.75 10.36 -22.78
N LEU A 397 -50.44 9.06 -22.76
CA LEU A 397 -50.42 8.21 -23.95
C LEU A 397 -51.83 7.85 -24.40
N SER A 398 -52.02 7.67 -25.71
CA SER A 398 -53.28 7.14 -26.24
C SER A 398 -53.47 5.67 -25.84
N GLN A 399 -54.72 5.19 -25.87
CA GLN A 399 -54.99 3.77 -25.61
C GLN A 399 -54.32 2.85 -26.65
N GLU A 400 -54.26 3.29 -27.92
CA GLU A 400 -53.58 2.55 -28.99
C GLU A 400 -52.08 2.45 -28.71
N ASP A 401 -51.42 3.53 -28.29
CA ASP A 401 -49.99 3.52 -27.94
C ASP A 401 -49.69 2.59 -26.76
N ILE A 402 -50.58 2.57 -25.75
CA ILE A 402 -50.44 1.70 -24.58
C ILE A 402 -50.55 0.24 -25.01
N MET A 403 -51.56 -0.10 -25.82
CA MET A 403 -51.74 -1.47 -26.34
C MET A 403 -50.53 -1.92 -27.16
N GLU A 404 -50.03 -1.10 -28.08
CA GLU A 404 -48.87 -1.44 -28.91
C GLU A 404 -47.62 -1.68 -28.04
N ARG A 405 -47.41 -0.89 -26.98
CA ARG A 405 -46.29 -1.06 -26.05
C ARG A 405 -46.41 -2.34 -25.22
N LEU A 406 -47.61 -2.69 -24.77
CA LEU A 406 -47.87 -3.93 -24.04
C LEU A 406 -47.69 -5.16 -24.95
N GLU A 407 -48.17 -5.12 -26.19
CA GLU A 407 -47.96 -6.19 -27.16
C GLU A 407 -46.47 -6.40 -27.46
N LYS A 408 -45.70 -5.32 -27.66
CA LYS A 408 -44.24 -5.40 -27.82
C LYS A 408 -43.56 -6.01 -26.60
N PHE A 409 -44.04 -5.70 -25.39
CA PHE A 409 -43.50 -6.26 -24.15
C PHE A 409 -43.80 -7.76 -24.03
N ASN A 410 -45.04 -8.18 -24.31
CA ASN A 410 -45.46 -9.57 -24.30
C ASN A 410 -44.73 -10.40 -25.34
N LYS A 411 -44.50 -9.83 -26.54
CA LYS A 411 -43.70 -10.48 -27.57
C LYS A 411 -42.28 -10.77 -27.08
N LYS A 412 -41.62 -9.79 -26.44
CA LYS A 412 -40.28 -9.99 -25.85
C LYS A 412 -40.29 -11.07 -24.76
N TYR A 413 -41.28 -11.07 -23.88
CA TYR A 413 -41.44 -12.11 -22.86
C TYR A 413 -41.50 -13.50 -23.50
N ASN A 414 -42.36 -13.68 -24.51
CA ASN A 414 -42.47 -14.96 -25.21
C ASN A 414 -41.17 -15.38 -25.90
N GLU A 415 -40.43 -14.44 -26.50
CA GLU A 415 -39.10 -14.71 -27.07
C GLU A 415 -38.11 -15.18 -26.00
N TYR A 416 -38.14 -14.60 -24.79
CA TYR A 416 -37.28 -15.03 -23.68
C TYR A 416 -37.69 -16.40 -23.12
N CYS A 417 -39.00 -16.68 -23.01
CA CYS A 417 -39.49 -18.02 -22.64
C CYS A 417 -38.98 -19.07 -23.64
N GLN A 418 -39.09 -18.81 -24.94
CA GLN A 418 -38.60 -19.72 -25.98
C GLN A 418 -37.09 -19.97 -25.87
N ARG A 419 -36.30 -18.94 -25.54
CA ARG A 419 -34.85 -19.11 -25.31
C ARG A 419 -34.56 -19.98 -24.10
N LEU A 420 -35.24 -19.76 -22.98
CA LEU A 420 -35.08 -20.60 -21.80
C LEU A 420 -35.54 -22.04 -22.06
N GLN A 421 -36.66 -22.24 -22.75
CA GLN A 421 -37.11 -23.57 -23.19
C GLN A 421 -36.06 -24.25 -24.07
N THR A 422 -35.50 -23.54 -25.05
CA THR A 422 -34.42 -24.06 -25.90
C THR A 422 -33.23 -24.50 -25.04
N PHE A 423 -32.79 -23.68 -24.08
CA PHE A 423 -31.71 -24.05 -23.16
C PHE A 423 -32.04 -25.27 -22.27
N LEU A 424 -33.31 -25.47 -21.90
CA LEU A 424 -33.74 -26.57 -21.04
C LEU A 424 -33.97 -27.89 -21.81
N GLU A 425 -34.37 -27.80 -23.08
CA GLU A 425 -34.83 -28.94 -23.89
C GLU A 425 -33.80 -29.40 -24.94
N ASP A 426 -32.96 -28.49 -25.46
CA ASP A 426 -31.92 -28.82 -26.44
C ASP A 426 -30.61 -29.18 -25.72
N GLU A 427 -30.26 -30.48 -25.72
CA GLU A 427 -29.06 -31.00 -25.04
C GLU A 427 -27.76 -30.36 -25.53
N GLU A 428 -27.64 -30.06 -26.83
CA GLU A 428 -26.42 -29.51 -27.41
C GLU A 428 -26.25 -28.05 -26.99
N ILE A 429 -27.33 -27.26 -27.07
CA ILE A 429 -27.32 -25.86 -26.62
C ILE A 429 -27.12 -25.77 -25.10
N HIS A 430 -27.75 -26.64 -24.33
CA HIS A 430 -27.54 -26.73 -22.89
C HIS A 430 -26.07 -26.95 -22.57
N LYS A 431 -25.47 -27.99 -23.17
CA LYS A 431 -24.09 -28.36 -22.95
C LYS A 431 -23.12 -27.23 -23.34
N GLN A 432 -23.27 -26.67 -24.54
CA GLN A 432 -22.45 -25.54 -25.00
C GLN A 432 -22.54 -24.33 -24.06
N THR A 433 -23.74 -24.03 -23.54
CA THR A 433 -23.94 -22.93 -22.60
C THR A 433 -23.23 -23.20 -21.27
N MET A 434 -23.35 -24.40 -20.72
CA MET A 434 -22.71 -24.77 -19.45
C MET A 434 -21.19 -24.82 -19.57
N GLU A 435 -20.64 -25.35 -20.68
CA GLU A 435 -19.20 -25.37 -20.94
C GLU A 435 -18.62 -23.95 -21.05
N GLU A 436 -19.31 -23.04 -21.72
CA GLU A 436 -18.88 -21.64 -21.82
C GLU A 436 -18.98 -20.90 -20.48
N LEU A 437 -20.02 -21.17 -19.67
CA LEU A 437 -20.14 -20.61 -18.32
C LEU A 437 -19.00 -21.06 -17.40
N GLU A 438 -18.64 -22.35 -17.44
CA GLU A 438 -17.53 -22.88 -16.65
C GLU A 438 -16.19 -22.27 -17.12
N ARG A 439 -15.97 -22.17 -18.44
CA ARG A 439 -14.79 -21.49 -19.00
C ARG A 439 -14.66 -20.05 -18.53
N ARG A 440 -15.77 -19.28 -18.50
CA ARG A 440 -15.79 -17.89 -17.99
C ARG A 440 -15.47 -17.85 -16.49
N LYS A 441 -16.07 -18.75 -15.71
CA LYS A 441 -15.82 -18.87 -14.27
C LYS A 441 -14.35 -19.13 -13.97
N GLU A 442 -13.76 -20.13 -14.62
CA GLU A 442 -12.33 -20.44 -14.47
C GLU A 442 -11.45 -19.24 -14.82
N HIS A 443 -11.69 -18.63 -15.99
CA HIS A 443 -10.94 -17.46 -16.45
C HIS A 443 -11.01 -16.29 -15.46
N ASN A 444 -12.20 -15.94 -14.98
CA ASN A 444 -12.39 -14.81 -14.07
C ASN A 444 -11.81 -15.10 -12.68
N LEU A 445 -11.89 -16.34 -12.18
CA LEU A 445 -11.23 -16.73 -10.94
C LEU A 445 -9.70 -16.60 -11.06
N GLU A 446 -9.10 -16.96 -12.21
CA GLU A 446 -7.67 -16.72 -12.46
C GLU A 446 -7.30 -15.24 -12.46
N LEU A 447 -8.14 -14.39 -13.06
CA LEU A 447 -7.95 -12.93 -13.01
C LEU A 447 -8.02 -12.41 -11.58
N LEU A 448 -8.98 -12.85 -10.77
CA LEU A 448 -9.11 -12.45 -9.37
C LEU A 448 -7.88 -12.86 -8.54
N ARG A 449 -7.31 -14.05 -8.78
CA ARG A 449 -6.02 -14.48 -8.18
C ARG A 449 -4.87 -13.59 -8.61
N LYS A 450 -4.78 -13.26 -9.91
CA LYS A 450 -3.74 -12.35 -10.44
C LYS A 450 -3.83 -10.95 -9.81
N TYR A 451 -5.05 -10.50 -9.51
CA TYR A 451 -5.30 -9.24 -8.80
C TYR A 451 -5.09 -9.33 -7.28
N LYS A 452 -4.80 -10.51 -6.72
CA LYS A 452 -4.64 -10.77 -5.28
C LYS A 452 -5.91 -10.54 -4.45
N ILE A 453 -7.08 -10.81 -5.05
CA ILE A 453 -8.37 -10.72 -4.34
C ILE A 453 -8.70 -12.06 -3.67
N ILE A 454 -8.46 -13.17 -4.35
CA ILE A 454 -8.64 -14.53 -3.80
C ILE A 454 -7.32 -15.27 -3.73
#